data_AF-A0A0A9Y481-F1
#
_entry.id   AF-A0A0A9Y481-F1
#
_cell.length_a   1.000
_cell.length_b   1.000
_cell.length_c   1.000
_cell.angle_alpha   90.00
_cell.angle_beta   90.00
_cell.angle_gamma   90.00
#
_symmetry.space_group_name_H-M   'P 1'
#
loop_
_entity.id
_entity.type
_entity.pdbx_description
1 polymer ?
#
loop_
_entity_poly.entity_id
_entity_poly.type
_entity_poly.pdbx_seq_one_letter_code
_entity_poly.pdbx_strand_id
1 'polypeptide(L)'
;MSEAFEDYLPNDFEGVEVGIESEDLLDLSKALSDAGKYSYAGLCAVTLNKLFYYNEWDRKFCRECMKCIIRHLELPSTVQPIMDLLLKGEMENTVDSFKDILSTESVLQESLKPLLQDLIA
;
A
#
# COMPACT_ATOMS: atom_id res chain seq x y z
N MET A 1 -12.33 36.07 -43.10
CA MET A 1 -12.48 34.62 -43.33
C MET A 1 -11.09 34.11 -43.66
N SER A 2 -10.43 33.28 -42.87
CA SER A 2 -10.85 32.47 -41.73
C SER A 2 -9.60 32.11 -40.91
N GLU A 3 -9.77 32.11 -39.58
CA GLU A 3 -9.19 31.16 -38.60
C GLU A 3 -7.65 31.19 -38.45
N ALA A 4 -7.01 31.74 -37.40
CA ALA A 4 -7.36 31.87 -35.98
C ALA A 4 -7.78 30.54 -35.32
N PHE A 5 -6.89 29.54 -35.33
CA PHE A 5 -7.07 28.32 -34.54
C PHE A 5 -5.75 27.61 -34.18
N GLU A 6 -4.73 28.35 -33.75
CA GLU A 6 -3.44 27.73 -33.38
C GLU A 6 -2.82 28.22 -32.06
N ASP A 7 -3.55 29.00 -31.25
CA ASP A 7 -3.03 29.57 -30.00
C ASP A 7 -3.90 29.21 -28.77
N TYR A 8 -4.17 27.92 -28.52
CA TYR A 8 -4.72 27.51 -27.22
C TYR A 8 -4.42 26.03 -26.87
N LEU A 9 -3.20 25.58 -27.13
CA LEU A 9 -2.64 24.50 -26.31
C LEU A 9 -1.84 25.18 -25.19
N PRO A 10 -2.27 25.10 -23.92
CA PRO A 10 -1.39 25.45 -22.82
C PRO A 10 -0.20 24.49 -22.87
N ASN A 11 0.88 24.97 -23.51
CA ASN A 11 2.22 24.46 -23.29
C ASN A 11 2.55 24.71 -21.83
N ASP A 12 2.98 23.66 -21.15
CA ASP A 12 3.39 23.64 -19.76
C ASP A 12 2.27 23.21 -18.81
N PHE A 13 1.85 21.95 -18.93
CA PHE A 13 1.63 21.16 -17.72
C PHE A 13 3.02 20.90 -17.11
N GLU A 14 3.64 21.96 -16.61
CA GLU A 14 4.78 21.89 -15.71
C GLU A 14 4.20 21.38 -14.40
N GLY A 15 4.02 20.06 -14.34
CA GLY A 15 3.65 19.39 -13.13
C GLY A 15 4.71 19.75 -12.10
N VAL A 16 4.34 20.62 -11.16
CA VAL A 16 5.16 20.82 -9.98
C VAL A 16 5.15 19.45 -9.30
N GLU A 17 6.25 18.73 -9.41
CA GLU A 17 6.53 17.59 -8.54
C GLU A 17 6.73 18.17 -7.14
N VAL A 18 5.63 18.54 -6.49
CA VAL A 18 5.61 18.74 -5.05
C VAL A 18 5.76 17.34 -4.48
N GLY A 19 7.02 16.93 -4.31
CA GLY A 19 7.34 15.76 -3.51
C GLY A 19 6.67 15.91 -2.15
N ILE A 20 6.09 14.83 -1.63
CA ILE A 20 5.61 14.82 -0.25
C ILE A 20 6.85 14.98 0.61
N GLU A 21 6.98 16.10 1.32
CA GLU A 21 8.08 16.25 2.27
C GLU A 21 7.93 15.18 3.36
N SER A 22 9.03 14.51 3.72
CA SER A 22 9.02 13.37 4.65
C SER A 22 8.44 13.71 6.03
N GLU A 23 8.35 14.99 6.38
CA GLU A 23 7.79 15.49 7.63
C GLU A 23 6.24 15.51 7.65
N ASP A 24 5.59 15.43 6.48
CA ASP A 24 4.14 15.34 6.34
C ASP A 24 3.62 13.89 6.24
N LEU A 25 4.53 12.92 6.14
CA LEU A 25 4.17 11.50 6.10
C LEU A 25 3.87 10.99 7.50
N LEU A 26 2.63 10.55 7.68
CA LEU A 26 2.20 9.88 8.88
C LEU A 26 2.91 8.52 9.00
N ASP A 27 3.64 8.35 10.09
CA ASP A 27 4.27 7.08 10.46
C ASP A 27 3.20 6.06 10.91
N LEU A 28 2.74 5.22 9.98
CA LEU A 28 1.72 4.19 10.25
C LEU A 28 2.20 3.10 11.20
N SER A 29 3.52 2.88 11.31
CA SER A 29 4.09 1.95 12.28
C SER A 29 3.81 2.41 13.73
N LYS A 30 3.60 3.71 13.94
CA LYS A 30 3.25 4.26 15.26
C LYS A 30 1.77 4.58 15.40
N ALA A 31 1.10 4.90 14.29
CA ALA A 31 -0.28 5.37 14.31
C ALA A 31 -1.32 4.25 14.32
N LEU A 32 -1.02 3.08 13.75
CA LEU A 32 -1.95 1.95 13.71
C LEU A 32 -1.90 1.13 15.00
N SER A 33 -3.04 0.57 15.40
CA SER A 33 -3.08 -0.48 16.41
C SER A 33 -2.35 -1.75 15.93
N ASP A 34 -2.02 -2.67 16.85
CA ASP A 34 -1.43 -3.97 16.47
C ASP A 34 -2.33 -4.75 15.50
N ALA A 35 -3.65 -4.67 15.68
CA ALA A 35 -4.62 -5.28 14.77
C ALA A 35 -4.64 -4.57 13.40
N GLY A 36 -4.51 -3.24 13.39
CA GLY A 36 -4.39 -2.42 12.18
C GLY A 36 -3.12 -2.76 11.39
N LYS A 37 -1.96 -2.82 12.05
CA LYS A 37 -0.68 -3.21 11.44
C LYS A 37 -0.75 -4.61 10.83
N TYR A 38 -1.28 -5.56 11.58
CA TYR A 38 -1.45 -6.93 11.10
C TYR A 38 -2.37 -6.99 9.88
N SER A 39 -3.49 -6.26 9.91
CA SER A 39 -4.46 -6.19 8.82
C SER A 39 -3.88 -5.52 7.59
N TYR A 40 -3.08 -4.46 7.77
CA TYR A 40 -2.40 -3.78 6.68
C TYR A 40 -1.37 -4.70 6.01
N ALA A 41 -0.51 -5.35 6.80
CA ALA A 41 0.43 -6.35 6.27
C ALA A 41 -0.28 -7.49 5.53
N GLY A 42 -1.40 -7.98 6.07
CA GLY A 42 -2.21 -9.02 5.45
C GLY A 42 -2.82 -8.57 4.13
N LEU A 43 -3.32 -7.34 4.04
CA LEU A 43 -3.84 -6.76 2.81
C LEU A 43 -2.74 -6.63 1.74
N CYS A 44 -1.53 -6.21 2.13
CA CYS A 44 -0.37 -6.18 1.24
C CYS A 44 -0.02 -7.58 0.73
N ALA A 45 -0.02 -8.61 1.60
CA ALA A 45 0.26 -9.98 1.21
C ALA A 45 -0.72 -10.51 0.15
N VAL A 46 -2.02 -10.30 0.36
CA VAL A 46 -3.04 -10.71 -0.62
C VAL A 46 -2.91 -9.91 -1.92
N THR A 47 -2.61 -8.61 -1.83
CA THR A 47 -2.44 -7.76 -3.00
C THR A 47 -1.23 -8.20 -3.83
N LEU A 48 -0.09 -8.51 -3.19
CA LEU A 48 1.09 -9.05 -3.86
C LEU A 48 0.78 -10.39 -4.54
N ASN A 49 0.02 -11.27 -3.88
CA ASN A 49 -0.44 -12.51 -4.51
C ASN A 49 -1.25 -12.21 -5.77
N LYS A 50 -2.23 -11.30 -5.72
CA LYS A 50 -3.09 -10.97 -6.86
C LYS A 50 -2.33 -10.33 -8.03
N LEU A 51 -1.38 -9.44 -7.73
CA LEU A 51 -0.56 -8.75 -8.74
C LEU A 51 0.40 -9.71 -9.45
N PHE A 52 1.00 -10.65 -8.71
CA PHE A 52 2.09 -11.50 -9.20
C PHE A 52 1.72 -12.99 -9.25
N TYR A 53 0.42 -13.32 -9.23
CA TYR A 53 -0.06 -14.70 -9.08
C TYR A 53 0.57 -15.66 -10.08
N TYR A 54 0.61 -15.27 -11.35
CA TYR A 54 1.07 -16.09 -12.47
C TYR A 54 2.58 -16.01 -12.75
N ASN A 55 3.33 -15.15 -12.03
CA ASN A 55 4.74 -14.94 -12.31
C ASN A 55 5.65 -15.55 -11.23
N GLU A 56 6.25 -16.70 -11.54
CA GLU A 56 7.18 -17.36 -10.62
C GLU A 56 8.44 -16.53 -10.35
N TRP A 57 8.88 -15.71 -11.31
CA TRP A 57 10.06 -14.87 -11.18
C TRP A 57 9.90 -13.82 -10.08
N ASP A 58 8.67 -13.31 -9.89
CA ASP A 58 8.36 -12.27 -8.90
C ASP A 58 8.16 -12.84 -7.50
N ARG A 59 8.19 -14.17 -7.31
CA ARG A 59 8.01 -14.79 -5.99
C ARG A 59 9.12 -14.41 -5.01
N LYS A 60 10.34 -14.21 -5.49
CA LYS A 60 11.44 -13.71 -4.66
C LYS A 60 11.16 -12.27 -4.22
N PHE A 61 10.75 -11.42 -5.15
CA PHE A 61 10.36 -10.03 -4.85
C PHE A 61 9.25 -9.97 -3.80
N CYS A 62 8.15 -10.73 -4.00
CA CYS A 62 7.02 -10.74 -3.07
C CYS A 62 7.43 -11.11 -1.63
N ARG A 63 8.30 -12.12 -1.47
CA ARG A 63 8.79 -12.54 -0.15
C ARG A 63 9.67 -11.48 0.51
N GLU A 64 10.58 -10.86 -0.24
CA GLU A 64 11.45 -9.82 0.31
C GLU A 64 10.67 -8.54 0.61
N CYS A 65 9.76 -8.14 -0.28
CA CYS A 65 8.82 -7.03 -0.05
C CYS A 65 8.02 -7.26 1.24
N MET A 66 7.52 -8.48 1.46
CA MET A 66 6.78 -8.78 2.68
C MET A 66 7.63 -8.71 3.95
N LYS A 67 8.88 -9.15 3.90
CA LYS A 67 9.81 -8.96 5.03
C LYS A 67 10.05 -7.48 5.31
N CYS A 68 10.15 -6.63 4.28
CA CYS A 68 10.29 -5.19 4.44
C CYS A 68 9.05 -4.61 5.13
N ILE A 69 7.85 -4.96 4.69
CA ILE A 69 6.59 -4.50 5.29
C ILE A 69 6.46 -4.94 6.75
N ILE A 70 6.78 -6.20 7.08
CA ILE A 70 6.74 -6.71 8.47
C ILE A 70 7.68 -5.89 9.36
N ARG A 71 8.89 -5.57 8.87
CA ARG A 71 9.85 -4.76 9.62
C ARG A 71 9.42 -3.30 9.75
N HIS A 72 8.91 -2.72 8.66
CA HIS A 72 8.41 -1.35 8.61
C HIS A 72 7.29 -1.13 9.62
N LEU A 73 6.35 -2.07 9.72
CA LEU A 73 5.23 -2.01 10.67
C LEU A 73 5.61 -2.49 12.08
N GLU A 74 6.88 -2.79 12.33
CA GLU A 74 7.39 -3.29 13.62
C GLU A 74 6.65 -4.55 14.13
N LEU A 75 6.16 -5.38 13.20
CA LEU A 75 5.43 -6.61 13.54
C LEU A 75 6.40 -7.70 14.03
N PRO A 76 5.98 -8.55 14.99
CA PRO A 76 6.82 -9.63 15.47
C PRO A 76 7.08 -10.66 14.37
N SER A 77 8.29 -11.22 14.32
CA SER A 77 8.67 -12.20 13.27
C SER A 77 7.79 -13.45 13.23
N THR A 78 7.03 -13.70 14.29
CA THR A 78 6.03 -14.79 14.38
C THR A 78 4.88 -14.63 13.40
N VAL A 79 4.64 -13.43 12.84
CA VAL A 79 3.61 -13.22 11.81
C VAL A 79 4.02 -13.72 10.43
N GLN A 80 5.33 -13.89 10.18
CA GLN A 80 5.85 -14.19 8.86
C GLN A 80 5.26 -15.46 8.22
N PRO A 81 5.08 -16.60 8.93
CA PRO A 81 4.46 -17.78 8.36
C PRO A 81 3.03 -17.54 7.86
N ILE A 82 2.26 -16.68 8.54
CA ILE A 82 0.90 -16.35 8.15
C ILE A 82 0.91 -15.47 6.89
N MET A 83 1.81 -14.51 6.81
CA MET A 83 2.00 -13.69 5.61
C MET A 83 2.44 -14.53 4.40
N ASP A 84 3.29 -15.53 4.61
CA ASP A 84 3.71 -16.47 3.55
C ASP A 84 2.55 -17.33 3.04
N LEU A 85 1.56 -17.65 3.87
CA LEU A 85 0.32 -18.32 3.43
C LEU A 85 -0.53 -17.39 2.57
N LEU A 86 -0.75 -16.14 3.02
CA LEU A 86 -1.49 -15.12 2.25
C LEU A 86 -0.82 -14.85 0.89
N LEU A 87 0.52 -14.77 0.85
CA LEU A 87 1.28 -14.62 -0.40
C LEU A 87 1.11 -15.77 -1.38
N LYS A 88 0.75 -16.96 -0.90
CA LYS A 88 0.44 -18.12 -1.75
C LYS A 88 -1.01 -18.13 -2.22
N GLY A 89 -1.84 -17.21 -1.72
CA GLY A 89 -3.28 -17.18 -1.99
C GLY A 89 -4.07 -18.09 -1.05
N GLU A 90 -3.40 -18.68 -0.06
CA GLU A 90 -4.06 -19.40 1.02
C GLU A 90 -4.67 -18.35 1.95
N MET A 91 -5.97 -18.47 2.26
CA MET A 91 -6.75 -17.51 3.08
C MET A 91 -7.24 -16.23 2.38
N GLU A 92 -7.56 -16.27 1.07
CA GLU A 92 -8.13 -15.10 0.36
C GLU A 92 -9.40 -14.51 1.03
N ASN A 93 -10.18 -15.33 1.74
CA ASN A 93 -11.39 -14.90 2.45
C ASN A 93 -11.14 -13.93 3.61
N THR A 94 -9.89 -13.65 3.99
CA THR A 94 -9.57 -12.72 5.09
C THR A 94 -9.49 -11.25 4.66
N VAL A 95 -9.56 -10.95 3.35
CA VAL A 95 -9.45 -9.57 2.84
C VAL A 95 -10.49 -8.65 3.44
N ASP A 96 -11.75 -9.09 3.49
CA ASP A 96 -12.83 -8.23 4.02
C ASP A 96 -12.68 -8.04 5.52
N SER A 97 -12.21 -9.04 6.26
CA SER A 97 -11.86 -8.88 7.67
C SER A 97 -10.73 -7.86 7.90
N PHE A 98 -9.71 -7.82 7.03
CA PHE A 98 -8.66 -6.80 7.11
C PHE A 98 -9.20 -5.40 6.83
N LYS A 99 -10.09 -5.25 5.84
CA LYS A 99 -10.75 -3.96 5.55
C LYS A 99 -11.62 -3.50 6.71
N ASP A 100 -12.37 -4.41 7.32
CA ASP A 100 -13.23 -4.09 8.46
C ASP A 100 -12.39 -3.55 9.62
N ILE A 101 -11.28 -4.21 9.96
CA ILE A 101 -10.36 -3.74 11.01
C ILE A 101 -9.77 -2.38 10.65
N LEU A 102 -9.24 -2.22 9.43
CA LEU A 102 -8.65 -0.95 8.99
C LEU A 102 -9.66 0.20 8.97
N SER A 103 -10.93 -0.08 8.72
CA SER A 103 -12.01 0.92 8.76
C SER A 103 -12.33 1.41 10.18
N THR A 104 -11.91 0.67 11.21
CA THR A 104 -12.06 1.09 12.62
C THR A 104 -10.87 1.91 13.13
N GLU A 105 -9.76 1.94 12.40
CA GLU A 105 -8.57 2.71 12.78
C GLU A 105 -8.86 4.21 12.65
N SER A 106 -8.77 4.95 13.76
CA SER A 106 -9.07 6.39 13.79
C SER A 106 -8.28 7.18 12.76
N VAL A 107 -7.07 6.72 12.47
CA VAL A 107 -6.15 7.38 11.55
C VAL A 107 -6.51 7.18 10.06
N LEU A 108 -7.41 6.25 9.76
CA LEU A 108 -7.87 5.93 8.40
C LEU A 108 -9.33 6.32 8.15
N GLN A 109 -10.03 6.90 9.13
CA GLN A 109 -11.48 7.16 9.08
C GLN A 109 -11.91 8.02 7.90
N GLU A 110 -11.11 9.02 7.53
CA GLU A 110 -11.45 9.95 6.45
C GLU A 110 -10.95 9.48 5.08
N SER A 111 -9.83 8.74 5.04
CA SER A 111 -9.27 8.24 3.79
C SER A 111 -8.25 7.12 3.99
N LEU A 112 -8.11 6.25 2.98
CA LEU A 112 -7.04 5.26 2.88
C LEU A 112 -5.75 5.82 2.26
N LYS A 113 -5.68 7.13 2.00
CA LYS A 113 -4.48 7.77 1.42
C LYS A 113 -3.22 7.52 2.25
N PRO A 114 -3.25 7.53 3.60
CA PRO A 114 -2.06 7.24 4.39
C PRO A 114 -1.47 5.85 4.10
N LEU A 115 -2.31 4.81 3.88
CA LEU A 115 -1.82 3.47 3.52
C LEU A 115 -1.08 3.46 2.18
N LEU A 116 -1.55 4.25 1.22
CA LEU A 116 -0.92 4.34 -0.10
C LEU A 116 0.39 5.12 -0.02
N GLN A 117 0.40 6.24 0.70
CA GLN A 117 1.59 7.06 0.92
C GLN A 117 2.68 6.26 1.63
N ASP A 118 2.33 5.53 2.69
CA ASP A 118 3.26 4.69 3.44
C ASP A 118 3.86 3.55 2.59
N LEU A 119 3.11 3.03 1.61
CA LEU A 119 3.60 1.94 0.74
C LEU A 119 4.59 2.41 -0.32
N ILE A 120 4.52 3.68 -0.75
CA ILE A 120 5.32 4.23 -1.85
C ILE A 120 6.48 5.12 -1.39
N ALA A 121 6.47 5.57 -0.14
CA ALA A 121 7.44 6.52 0.42
C ALA A 121 8.79 5.88 0.77
#